data_AF-A0A165IH68-F1
#
_entry.id   AF-A0A165IH68-F1
#
_cell.length_a   1.000
_cell.length_b   1.000
_cell.length_c   1.000
_cell.angle_alpha   90.00
_cell.angle_beta   90.00
_cell.angle_gamma   90.00
#
_symmetry.space_group_name_H-M   'P 1'
#
loop_
_entity.id
_entity.type
_entity.pdbx_description
1 polymer ?
#
loop_
_entity_poly.entity_id
_entity_poly.type
_entity_poly.pdbx_seq_one_letter_code
_entity_poly.pdbx_strand_id
1 'polypeptide(L)'
;MIQKLLTRPSNTTTSLPGLGSLLLGYFITPKADGGAHDTSPLAEAWGLKTGVYTPQQLVEGFAPLLDTVVYRLGKDPPDSKPARVRLLDNLAANLATDTREATLRLSEPLDPSRWEMLEQAKRIGESLVQWARESSAKSFDPDMYLRSPCEGHLLIPPNVDLMFGYRSQPHLMQLFNEYMHQMVLLRDALLPFKNYQDVLIPLDGKAARGIRHLEQARAQFLAELMTKHTTQSAIIKYAKALLAPGLLRTSTVGYGFQYPQGSVLPAFLSGGPTPLHLLQYVPVKFDETSSEVLFDYQFQDYYSAPHLEIPSGVATAELDQQNLSAAQLTEISRVHSSSVGLVPSSHAQSIRQLQLRLGFDDGKRTVVDLGQIARGHRYSYMALESSAADPVGGHGSSERDLNDTSTQLKSTVVHDAAAVLEKSEKGLLTAKAGGIHVIPTVDPIVSLALLGKLYPENVILLPQDEGLNLAQRAGKGFEPKFVIWGGVKWGGLKGVF
;
A
#
# COMPACT_ATOMS: atom_id res chain seq x y z
N MET A 1 -20.60 48.10 -8.55
CA MET A 1 -20.04 47.20 -7.51
C MET A 1 -20.85 45.90 -7.57
N ILE A 2 -20.52 45.02 -8.52
CA ILE A 2 -21.28 43.79 -8.79
C ILE A 2 -20.57 42.63 -8.08
N GLN A 3 -21.21 42.13 -7.04
CA GLN A 3 -20.79 40.98 -6.26
C GLN A 3 -20.99 39.73 -7.12
N LYS A 4 -19.93 39.24 -7.76
CA LYS A 4 -19.92 37.91 -8.37
C LYS A 4 -20.05 36.89 -7.25
N LEU A 5 -21.27 36.36 -7.08
CA LEU A 5 -21.53 35.09 -6.42
C LEU A 5 -20.72 34.01 -7.15
N LEU A 6 -19.55 33.69 -6.61
CA LEU A 6 -18.83 32.45 -6.90
C LEU A 6 -19.72 31.31 -6.41
N THR A 7 -20.53 30.76 -7.32
CA THR A 7 -21.11 29.43 -7.17
C THR A 7 -19.96 28.46 -6.92
N ARG A 8 -19.83 27.98 -5.67
CA ARG A 8 -18.99 26.84 -5.35
C ARG A 8 -19.37 25.69 -6.29
N PRO A 9 -18.40 25.02 -6.96
CA PRO A 9 -18.72 23.79 -7.67
C PRO A 9 -19.37 22.84 -6.65
N SER A 10 -20.43 22.16 -7.06
CA SER A 10 -21.04 21.09 -6.27
C SER A 10 -19.93 20.10 -5.90
N ASN A 11 -19.58 20.06 -4.61
CA ASN A 11 -18.56 19.18 -4.08
C ASN A 11 -19.03 17.72 -4.23
N THR A 12 -18.70 17.10 -5.35
CA THR A 12 -19.01 15.70 -5.62
C THR A 12 -18.09 14.85 -4.74
N THR A 13 -18.63 14.33 -3.64
CA THR A 13 -17.94 13.36 -2.79
C THR A 13 -17.70 12.08 -3.60
N THR A 14 -16.51 11.49 -3.50
CA THR A 14 -16.21 10.22 -4.18
C THR A 14 -16.56 9.06 -3.27
N SER A 15 -17.16 8.01 -3.84
CA SER A 15 -17.38 6.75 -3.13
C SER A 15 -16.33 5.74 -3.55
N LEU A 16 -15.71 5.06 -2.58
CA LEU A 16 -15.03 3.79 -2.87
C LEU A 16 -16.09 2.69 -2.93
N PRO A 17 -16.15 1.88 -4.01
CA PRO A 17 -17.17 0.85 -4.14
C PRO A 17 -17.02 -0.28 -3.10
N GLY A 18 -15.81 -0.51 -2.59
CA GLY A 18 -15.57 -1.40 -1.46
C GLY A 18 -16.07 -0.79 -0.14
N LEU A 19 -16.45 -1.64 0.82
CA LEU A 19 -16.91 -1.25 2.16
C LEU A 19 -18.19 -0.40 2.18
N GLY A 20 -19.19 -0.77 1.38
CA GLY A 20 -20.52 -0.15 1.48
C GLY A 20 -20.59 1.29 0.97
N SER A 21 -19.86 1.61 -0.10
CA SER A 21 -19.82 2.95 -0.71
C SER A 21 -19.23 4.03 0.22
N LEU A 22 -18.04 3.75 0.78
CA LEU A 22 -17.36 4.64 1.69
C LEU A 22 -17.08 6.00 1.04
N LEU A 23 -17.69 7.05 1.59
CA LEU A 23 -17.54 8.41 1.09
C LEU A 23 -16.18 9.02 1.50
N LEU A 24 -15.43 9.52 0.53
CA LEU A 24 -14.12 10.12 0.70
C LEU A 24 -14.08 11.56 0.16
N GLY A 25 -13.61 12.48 1.02
CA GLY A 25 -13.12 13.81 0.64
C GLY A 25 -13.93 14.53 -0.45
N TYR A 26 -13.25 15.35 -1.22
CA TYR A 26 -13.80 16.00 -2.41
C TYR A 26 -13.06 15.48 -3.64
N PHE A 27 -13.83 15.03 -4.64
CA PHE A 27 -13.26 14.59 -5.89
C PHE A 27 -12.50 15.73 -6.57
N ILE A 28 -11.34 15.39 -7.13
CA ILE A 28 -10.65 16.25 -8.09
C ILE A 28 -10.59 15.52 -9.41
N THR A 29 -10.60 16.26 -10.52
CA THR A 29 -10.33 15.70 -11.84
C THR A 29 -8.85 15.88 -12.13
N PRO A 30 -8.00 14.90 -11.79
CA PRO A 30 -6.60 15.08 -12.02
C PRO A 30 -6.30 14.95 -13.52
N LYS A 31 -5.29 15.67 -13.98
CA LYS A 31 -4.89 15.69 -15.39
C LYS A 31 -3.40 15.41 -15.48
N ALA A 32 -3.06 14.25 -16.03
CA ALA A 32 -1.70 13.98 -16.46
C ALA A 32 -1.46 14.72 -17.78
N ASP A 33 -0.46 15.59 -17.82
CA ASP A 33 -0.11 16.38 -18.99
C ASP A 33 1.13 15.86 -19.71
N GLY A 34 1.85 14.89 -19.12
CA GLY A 34 3.08 14.35 -19.69
C GLY A 34 4.14 15.42 -19.97
N GLY A 35 4.13 16.53 -19.23
CA GLY A 35 5.01 17.66 -19.45
C GLY A 35 4.73 18.47 -20.73
N ALA A 36 3.55 18.31 -21.34
CA ALA A 36 3.17 19.00 -22.58
C ALA A 36 3.20 20.55 -22.46
N HIS A 37 3.06 21.08 -21.25
CA HIS A 37 3.06 22.52 -20.99
C HIS A 37 4.46 23.12 -20.81
N ASP A 38 5.49 22.31 -20.60
CA ASP A 38 6.86 22.79 -20.48
C ASP A 38 7.51 22.86 -21.87
N THR A 39 7.78 24.09 -22.30
CA THR A 39 8.42 24.38 -23.60
C THR A 39 9.91 24.67 -23.46
N SER A 40 10.45 24.60 -22.23
CA SER A 40 11.86 24.83 -21.97
C SER A 40 12.73 23.82 -22.72
N PRO A 41 13.90 24.24 -23.23
CA PRO A 41 14.86 23.28 -23.76
C PRO A 41 15.35 22.35 -22.64
N LEU A 42 15.57 21.09 -22.98
CA LEU A 42 16.19 20.14 -22.06
C LEU A 42 17.66 20.55 -21.82
N ALA A 43 18.14 20.35 -20.59
CA ALA A 43 19.52 20.63 -20.24
C ALA A 43 20.51 19.61 -20.84
N GLU A 44 20.03 18.43 -21.20
CA GLU A 44 20.80 17.33 -21.78
C GLU A 44 20.14 16.81 -23.06
N ALA A 45 20.83 15.91 -23.78
CA ALA A 45 20.35 15.30 -25.02
C ALA A 45 19.03 14.50 -24.86
N TRP A 46 18.70 14.09 -23.63
CA TRP A 46 17.44 13.45 -23.29
C TRP A 46 17.04 13.76 -21.84
N GLY A 47 15.74 13.84 -21.60
CA GLY A 47 15.17 14.04 -20.27
C GLY A 47 13.65 14.09 -20.30
N LEU A 48 13.05 14.08 -19.11
CA LEU A 48 11.62 14.31 -18.94
C LEU A 48 11.39 15.78 -18.61
N LYS A 49 10.31 16.34 -19.15
CA LYS A 49 9.94 17.74 -18.91
C LYS A 49 9.18 17.89 -17.60
N THR A 50 9.12 19.10 -17.05
CA THR A 50 8.32 19.36 -15.84
C THR A 50 6.84 19.15 -16.14
N GLY A 51 6.16 18.34 -15.31
CA GLY A 51 4.76 17.98 -15.54
C GLY A 51 4.27 16.86 -14.62
N VAL A 52 3.06 16.37 -14.91
CA VAL A 52 2.42 15.25 -14.19
C VAL A 52 2.25 14.09 -15.15
N TYR A 53 2.77 12.94 -14.75
CA TYR A 53 2.84 11.74 -15.59
C TYR A 53 2.08 10.58 -14.97
N THR A 54 1.41 9.78 -15.80
CA THR A 54 1.10 8.39 -15.44
C THR A 54 2.34 7.52 -15.58
N PRO A 55 2.39 6.32 -14.96
CA PRO A 55 3.50 5.40 -15.16
C PRO A 55 3.70 5.01 -16.62
N GLN A 56 2.61 4.83 -17.36
CA GLN A 56 2.66 4.51 -18.79
C GLN A 56 3.29 5.66 -19.60
N GLN A 57 2.93 6.91 -19.30
CA GLN A 57 3.55 8.08 -19.93
C GLN A 57 5.05 8.20 -19.60
N LEU A 58 5.49 7.75 -18.43
CA LEU A 58 6.93 7.66 -18.12
C LEU A 58 7.64 6.62 -18.99
N VAL A 59 7.04 5.43 -19.15
CA VAL A 59 7.58 4.40 -20.06
C VAL A 59 7.69 4.92 -21.50
N GLU A 60 6.68 5.65 -21.98
CA GLU A 60 6.72 6.33 -23.27
C GLU A 60 7.82 7.40 -23.33
N GLY A 61 7.99 8.18 -22.26
CA GLY A 61 9.05 9.18 -22.13
C GLY A 61 10.47 8.60 -22.12
N PHE A 62 10.63 7.33 -21.70
CA PHE A 62 11.89 6.59 -21.75
C PHE A 62 12.17 5.96 -23.13
N ALA A 63 11.14 5.76 -23.95
CA ALA A 63 11.25 5.07 -25.25
C ALA A 63 12.31 5.66 -26.22
N PRO A 64 12.54 6.99 -26.31
CA PRO A 64 13.58 7.55 -27.18
C PRO A 64 14.99 6.97 -26.93
N LEU A 65 15.31 6.57 -25.70
CA LEU A 65 16.59 5.94 -25.38
C LEU A 65 16.73 4.58 -26.08
N LEU A 66 15.71 3.73 -25.99
CA LEU A 66 15.70 2.41 -26.63
C LEU A 66 15.62 2.54 -28.16
N ASP A 67 14.80 3.46 -28.66
CA ASP A 67 14.57 3.63 -30.10
C ASP A 67 15.83 4.11 -30.81
N THR A 68 16.61 4.99 -30.18
CA THR A 68 17.93 5.40 -30.70
C THR A 68 18.89 4.22 -30.78
N VAL A 69 18.92 3.34 -29.76
CA VAL A 69 19.75 2.12 -29.76
C VAL A 69 19.34 1.21 -30.92
N VAL A 70 18.05 0.93 -31.07
CA VAL A 70 17.53 0.07 -32.14
C VAL A 70 17.84 0.65 -33.52
N TYR A 71 17.66 1.96 -33.70
CA TYR A 71 17.98 2.66 -34.94
C TYR A 71 19.46 2.52 -35.30
N ARG A 72 20.36 2.74 -34.33
CA ARG A 72 21.81 2.70 -34.54
C ARG A 72 22.39 1.31 -34.71
N LEU A 73 21.75 0.27 -34.16
CA LEU A 73 22.12 -1.12 -34.45
C LEU A 73 21.85 -1.48 -35.92
N GLY A 74 21.06 -0.70 -36.65
CA GLY A 74 20.79 -0.88 -38.08
C GLY A 74 19.93 -2.11 -38.37
N LYS A 75 19.91 -2.56 -39.62
CA LYS A 75 19.07 -3.69 -40.07
C LYS A 75 19.48 -4.99 -39.41
N ASP A 76 18.49 -5.75 -38.96
CA ASP A 76 18.70 -7.07 -38.39
C ASP A 76 19.09 -8.10 -39.46
N PRO A 77 19.99 -9.06 -39.15
CA PRO A 77 20.32 -10.17 -40.03
C PRO A 77 19.05 -10.94 -40.44
N PRO A 78 19.06 -11.54 -41.65
CA PRO A 78 18.02 -12.48 -42.05
C PRO A 78 17.82 -13.56 -40.99
N ASP A 79 16.56 -13.96 -40.76
CA ASP A 79 16.17 -15.04 -39.83
C ASP A 79 16.57 -14.84 -38.35
N SER A 80 16.96 -13.63 -37.96
CA SER A 80 17.30 -13.29 -36.58
C SER A 80 16.13 -12.65 -35.82
N LYS A 81 16.07 -12.87 -34.51
CA LYS A 81 15.12 -12.18 -33.64
C LYS A 81 15.40 -10.67 -33.65
N PRO A 82 14.40 -9.79 -33.88
CA PRO A 82 14.65 -8.36 -34.02
C PRO A 82 15.34 -7.76 -32.79
N ALA A 83 16.26 -6.80 -33.00
CA ALA A 83 17.05 -6.19 -31.95
C ALA A 83 16.17 -5.61 -30.83
N ARG A 84 15.08 -4.90 -31.19
CA ARG A 84 14.11 -4.35 -30.23
C ARG A 84 13.56 -5.43 -29.29
N VAL A 85 13.12 -6.56 -29.84
CA VAL A 85 12.50 -7.64 -29.06
C VAL A 85 13.53 -8.24 -28.10
N ARG A 86 14.77 -8.46 -28.57
CA ARG A 86 15.88 -8.95 -27.74
C ARG A 86 16.19 -7.99 -26.58
N LEU A 87 16.27 -6.69 -26.85
CA LEU A 87 16.49 -5.66 -25.82
C LEU A 87 15.35 -5.61 -24.80
N LEU A 88 14.11 -5.79 -25.24
CA LEU A 88 12.95 -5.86 -24.34
C LEU A 88 12.87 -7.17 -23.54
N ASP A 89 13.36 -8.30 -24.07
CA ASP A 89 13.48 -9.54 -23.28
C ASP A 89 14.50 -9.38 -22.16
N ASN A 90 15.58 -8.63 -22.40
CA ASN A 90 16.55 -8.31 -21.37
C ASN A 90 15.98 -7.40 -20.29
N LEU A 91 15.19 -6.40 -20.68
CA LEU A 91 14.42 -5.60 -19.74
C LEU A 91 13.50 -6.51 -18.90
N ALA A 92 12.78 -7.44 -19.54
CA ALA A 92 11.92 -8.39 -18.84
C ALA A 92 12.69 -9.24 -17.84
N ALA A 93 13.89 -9.73 -18.20
CA ALA A 93 14.75 -10.46 -17.28
C ALA A 93 15.19 -9.59 -16.09
N ASN A 94 15.54 -8.32 -16.30
CA ASN A 94 15.96 -7.40 -15.22
C ASN A 94 14.80 -6.99 -14.28
N LEU A 95 13.58 -6.93 -14.81
CA LEU A 95 12.37 -6.58 -14.05
C LEU A 95 11.69 -7.78 -13.38
N ALA A 96 11.97 -9.00 -13.84
CA ALA A 96 11.58 -10.22 -13.16
C ALA A 96 12.21 -10.31 -11.74
N THR A 97 11.76 -11.29 -10.97
CA THR A 97 12.17 -11.48 -9.56
C THR A 97 12.96 -12.76 -9.32
N ASP A 98 13.03 -13.65 -10.31
CA ASP A 98 13.54 -15.02 -10.21
C ASP A 98 14.68 -15.34 -11.21
N THR A 99 14.91 -14.51 -12.21
CA THR A 99 15.97 -14.70 -13.22
C THR A 99 17.34 -14.28 -12.67
N ARG A 100 18.44 -14.77 -13.27
CA ARG A 100 19.83 -14.36 -12.94
C ARG A 100 20.02 -12.84 -12.98
N GLU A 101 19.38 -12.20 -13.95
CA GLU A 101 19.48 -10.77 -14.25
C GLU A 101 18.57 -9.90 -13.39
N ALA A 102 17.65 -10.48 -12.63
CA ALA A 102 16.70 -9.74 -11.80
C ALA A 102 17.40 -8.77 -10.86
N THR A 103 16.97 -7.50 -10.91
CA THR A 103 17.52 -6.40 -10.09
C THR A 103 16.91 -6.32 -8.69
N LEU A 104 15.80 -7.02 -8.45
CA LEU A 104 15.17 -7.18 -7.14
C LEU A 104 14.90 -8.67 -6.92
N ARG A 105 15.76 -9.30 -6.12
CA ARG A 105 15.70 -10.73 -5.79
C ARG A 105 15.50 -10.88 -4.29
N LEU A 106 14.36 -11.41 -3.89
CA LEU A 106 14.08 -11.75 -2.49
C LEU A 106 14.19 -13.26 -2.35
N SER A 107 15.18 -13.73 -1.58
CA SER A 107 15.41 -15.16 -1.37
C SER A 107 14.55 -15.69 -0.23
N GLU A 108 13.98 -16.89 -0.41
CA GLU A 108 13.20 -17.58 0.60
C GLU A 108 14.05 -18.04 1.80
N PRO A 109 13.43 -18.21 3.00
CA PRO A 109 12.01 -17.97 3.33
C PRO A 109 11.67 -16.48 3.46
N LEU A 110 10.49 -16.08 2.98
CA LEU A 110 10.00 -14.70 3.04
C LEU A 110 8.91 -14.54 4.10
N ASP A 111 9.02 -13.49 4.91
CA ASP A 111 7.92 -13.05 5.76
C ASP A 111 6.79 -12.41 4.92
N PRO A 112 5.56 -12.26 5.46
CA PRO A 112 4.42 -11.73 4.71
C PRO A 112 4.66 -10.35 4.07
N SER A 113 5.47 -9.49 4.70
CA SER A 113 5.76 -8.14 4.17
C SER A 113 6.64 -8.22 2.91
N ARG A 114 7.64 -9.10 2.90
CA ARG A 114 8.50 -9.34 1.74
C ARG A 114 7.76 -10.05 0.63
N TRP A 115 6.87 -10.98 0.98
CA TRP A 115 6.03 -11.67 0.01
C TRP A 115 5.09 -10.69 -0.70
N GLU A 116 4.48 -9.75 0.03
CA GLU A 116 3.70 -8.66 -0.56
C GLU A 116 4.50 -7.83 -1.57
N MET A 117 5.73 -7.45 -1.22
CA MET A 117 6.60 -6.67 -2.10
C MET A 117 7.04 -7.47 -3.34
N LEU A 118 7.29 -8.77 -3.20
CA LEU A 118 7.65 -9.66 -4.31
C LEU A 118 6.52 -9.72 -5.35
N GLU A 119 5.29 -10.02 -4.90
CA GLU A 119 4.12 -10.08 -5.78
C GLU A 119 3.79 -8.74 -6.42
N GLN A 120 4.03 -7.65 -5.70
CA GLN A 120 3.88 -6.31 -6.26
C GLN A 120 4.94 -6.02 -7.32
N ALA A 121 6.21 -6.36 -7.07
CA ALA A 121 7.29 -6.19 -8.03
C ALA A 121 7.04 -6.95 -9.33
N LYS A 122 6.56 -8.20 -9.23
CA LYS A 122 6.21 -9.04 -10.38
C LYS A 122 5.13 -8.40 -11.26
N ARG A 123 4.01 -8.02 -10.65
CA ARG A 123 2.87 -7.39 -11.36
C ARG A 123 3.26 -6.07 -12.05
N ILE A 124 4.06 -5.24 -11.38
CA ILE A 124 4.55 -3.99 -11.96
C ILE A 124 5.51 -4.31 -13.11
N GLY A 125 6.48 -5.19 -12.90
CA GLY A 125 7.47 -5.58 -13.91
C GLY A 125 6.82 -6.08 -15.20
N GLU A 126 5.83 -6.96 -15.09
CA GLU A 126 5.05 -7.46 -16.23
C GLU A 126 4.36 -6.32 -17.00
N SER A 127 3.73 -5.39 -16.29
CA SER A 127 3.03 -4.26 -16.92
C SER A 127 3.99 -3.27 -17.57
N LEU A 128 5.12 -2.97 -16.94
CA LEU A 128 6.16 -2.11 -17.53
C LEU A 128 6.74 -2.71 -18.82
N VAL A 129 6.97 -4.03 -18.84
CA VAL A 129 7.43 -4.74 -20.05
C VAL A 129 6.36 -4.70 -21.13
N GLN A 130 5.09 -4.91 -20.77
CA GLN A 130 3.98 -4.83 -21.71
C GLN A 130 3.90 -3.44 -22.35
N TRP A 131 3.86 -2.37 -21.54
CA TRP A 131 3.82 -1.00 -22.04
C TRP A 131 5.04 -0.66 -22.89
N ALA A 132 6.23 -1.17 -22.54
CA ALA A 132 7.44 -0.97 -23.33
C ALA A 132 7.42 -1.70 -24.68
N ARG A 133 6.71 -2.82 -24.78
CA ARG A 133 6.50 -3.55 -26.04
C ARG A 133 5.49 -2.84 -26.95
N GLU A 134 4.47 -2.24 -26.34
CA GLU A 134 3.43 -1.47 -27.04
C GLU A 134 3.92 -0.06 -27.42
N SER A 135 4.90 0.48 -26.69
CA SER A 135 5.42 1.82 -26.94
C SER A 135 6.38 1.84 -28.13
N SER A 136 6.27 2.93 -28.90
CA SER A 136 7.30 3.40 -29.83
C SER A 136 7.34 4.92 -29.68
N ALA A 137 8.54 5.50 -29.63
CA ALA A 137 8.70 6.93 -29.56
C ALA A 137 8.18 7.53 -30.87
N LYS A 138 7.28 8.50 -30.74
CA LYS A 138 6.77 9.26 -31.90
C LYS A 138 7.88 10.07 -32.58
N SER A 139 8.91 10.42 -31.82
CA SER A 139 10.11 11.12 -32.28
C SER A 139 11.29 10.79 -31.37
N PHE A 140 12.47 10.57 -31.95
CA PHE A 140 13.72 10.42 -31.23
C PHE A 140 14.85 11.11 -32.01
N ASP A 141 15.93 11.46 -31.32
CA ASP A 141 17.14 12.00 -31.94
C ASP A 141 18.09 10.85 -32.30
N PRO A 142 18.32 10.55 -33.59
CA PRO A 142 19.23 9.48 -33.99
C PRO A 142 20.67 9.75 -33.57
N ASP A 143 21.06 11.00 -33.37
CA ASP A 143 22.39 11.45 -32.95
C ASP A 143 22.51 11.65 -31.43
N MET A 144 21.49 11.24 -30.66
CA MET A 144 21.48 11.37 -29.21
C MET A 144 22.72 10.71 -28.60
N TYR A 145 23.52 11.51 -27.90
CA TYR A 145 24.68 11.05 -27.18
C TYR A 145 24.52 11.37 -25.69
N LEU A 146 24.59 10.34 -24.86
CA LEU A 146 24.40 10.46 -23.41
C LEU A 146 25.42 9.57 -22.71
N ARG A 147 26.09 10.11 -21.69
CA ARG A 147 26.86 9.31 -20.74
C ARG A 147 25.99 8.92 -19.56
N SER A 148 25.78 7.62 -19.38
CA SER A 148 25.16 7.04 -18.20
C SER A 148 26.21 6.31 -17.37
N PRO A 149 26.20 6.45 -16.02
CA PRO A 149 26.85 5.49 -15.14
C PRO A 149 26.41 4.07 -15.45
N CYS A 150 27.32 3.10 -15.29
CA CYS A 150 26.98 1.69 -15.37
C CYS A 150 26.44 1.24 -14.01
N GLU A 151 25.14 0.98 -13.94
CA GLU A 151 24.43 0.62 -12.71
C GLU A 151 24.40 -0.89 -12.44
N GLY A 152 25.22 -1.66 -13.18
CA GLY A 152 25.35 -3.10 -13.00
C GLY A 152 24.16 -3.94 -13.49
N HIS A 153 23.24 -3.38 -14.29
CA HIS A 153 22.14 -4.12 -14.90
C HIS A 153 22.69 -5.21 -15.82
N LEU A 154 22.36 -6.47 -15.51
CA LEU A 154 22.94 -7.61 -16.20
C LEU A 154 22.28 -7.80 -17.57
N LEU A 155 23.10 -8.23 -18.53
CA LEU A 155 22.61 -8.64 -19.84
C LEU A 155 22.36 -10.16 -19.87
N ILE A 156 21.26 -10.58 -20.47
CA ILE A 156 21.04 -11.96 -20.90
C ILE A 156 22.09 -12.30 -21.97
N PRO A 157 22.54 -13.57 -22.06
CA PRO A 157 23.62 -13.94 -22.97
C PRO A 157 23.41 -13.48 -24.43
N PRO A 158 22.21 -13.62 -25.03
CA PRO A 158 21.97 -13.09 -26.37
C PRO A 158 22.22 -11.58 -26.49
N ASN A 159 21.96 -10.78 -25.46
CA ASN A 159 22.13 -9.34 -25.56
C ASN A 159 23.56 -8.88 -25.34
N VAL A 160 24.40 -9.71 -24.72
CA VAL A 160 25.85 -9.50 -24.70
C VAL A 160 26.38 -9.48 -26.14
N ASP A 161 26.03 -10.50 -26.94
CA ASP A 161 26.46 -10.57 -28.34
C ASP A 161 25.94 -9.41 -29.18
N LEU A 162 24.70 -8.97 -28.93
CA LEU A 162 24.11 -7.84 -29.64
C LEU A 162 24.83 -6.52 -29.32
N MET A 163 25.08 -6.27 -28.03
CA MET A 163 25.58 -4.98 -27.55
C MET A 163 27.09 -4.84 -27.57
N PHE A 164 27.83 -5.95 -27.63
CA PHE A 164 29.29 -5.98 -27.81
C PHE A 164 29.73 -6.48 -29.19
N GLY A 165 28.77 -6.83 -30.06
CA GLY A 165 29.04 -7.26 -31.43
C GLY A 165 29.37 -6.13 -32.39
N TYR A 166 29.71 -6.50 -33.63
CA TYR A 166 30.18 -5.61 -34.70
C TYR A 166 29.20 -4.49 -35.09
N ARG A 167 27.91 -4.64 -34.82
CA ARG A 167 26.85 -3.65 -35.10
C ARG A 167 26.71 -2.59 -34.01
N SER A 168 27.30 -2.82 -32.85
CA SER A 168 27.13 -1.96 -31.69
C SER A 168 28.28 -0.96 -31.55
N GLN A 169 28.05 0.06 -30.74
CA GLN A 169 29.06 1.04 -30.35
C GLN A 169 29.00 1.22 -28.82
N PRO A 170 30.12 1.59 -28.16
CA PRO A 170 30.16 1.73 -26.71
C PRO A 170 29.09 2.68 -26.15
N HIS A 171 28.74 3.72 -26.91
CA HIS A 171 27.71 4.68 -26.54
C HIS A 171 26.28 4.07 -26.53
N LEU A 172 25.98 3.10 -27.40
CA LEU A 172 24.65 2.46 -27.42
C LEU A 172 24.40 1.67 -26.13
N MET A 173 25.46 1.09 -25.56
CA MET A 173 25.37 0.46 -24.23
C MET A 173 25.01 1.47 -23.15
N GLN A 174 25.52 2.71 -23.23
CA GLN A 174 25.20 3.74 -22.24
C GLN A 174 23.74 4.16 -22.34
N LEU A 175 23.20 4.31 -23.55
CA LEU A 175 21.76 4.58 -23.76
C LEU A 175 20.89 3.43 -23.26
N PHE A 176 21.26 2.19 -23.58
CA PHE A 176 20.48 1.04 -23.15
C PHE A 176 20.53 0.83 -21.63
N ASN A 177 21.69 1.08 -21.01
CA ASN A 177 21.83 1.07 -19.54
C ASN A 177 20.98 2.15 -18.88
N GLU A 178 20.96 3.37 -19.43
CA GLU A 178 20.08 4.44 -18.92
C GLU A 178 18.60 4.02 -19.03
N TYR A 179 18.19 3.48 -20.17
CA TYR A 179 16.82 2.99 -20.38
C TYR A 179 16.43 1.92 -19.35
N MET A 180 17.27 0.90 -19.16
CA MET A 180 17.03 -0.14 -18.16
C MET A 180 16.98 0.44 -16.74
N HIS A 181 17.86 1.38 -16.43
CA HIS A 181 17.90 2.00 -15.11
C HIS A 181 16.63 2.80 -14.82
N GLN A 182 16.14 3.62 -15.76
CA GLN A 182 14.90 4.36 -15.60
C GLN A 182 13.69 3.43 -15.40
N MET A 183 13.64 2.30 -16.11
CA MET A 183 12.60 1.28 -15.92
C MET A 183 12.67 0.59 -14.54
N VAL A 184 13.89 0.29 -14.06
CA VAL A 184 14.10 -0.28 -12.72
C VAL A 184 13.73 0.71 -11.61
N LEU A 185 14.12 1.98 -11.76
CA LEU A 185 13.71 3.06 -10.86
C LEU A 185 12.19 3.17 -10.82
N LEU A 186 11.52 3.11 -11.98
CA LEU A 186 10.07 3.20 -12.06
C LEU A 186 9.39 2.01 -11.40
N ARG A 187 9.85 0.77 -11.65
CA ARG A 187 9.31 -0.43 -10.98
C ARG A 187 9.34 -0.24 -9.47
N ASP A 188 10.50 0.15 -8.96
CA ASP A 188 10.71 0.24 -7.52
C ASP A 188 9.89 1.38 -6.92
N ALA A 189 9.86 2.55 -7.57
CA ALA A 189 9.06 3.70 -7.14
C ALA A 189 7.55 3.39 -7.02
N LEU A 190 7.05 2.42 -7.78
CA LEU A 190 5.65 2.02 -7.79
C LEU A 190 5.30 0.92 -6.76
N LEU A 191 6.30 0.28 -6.13
CA LEU A 191 6.09 -0.77 -5.12
C LEU A 191 5.13 -0.36 -3.99
N PRO A 192 5.10 0.90 -3.49
CA PRO A 192 4.18 1.28 -2.44
C PRO A 192 2.68 1.20 -2.81
N PHE A 193 2.30 1.11 -4.09
CA PHE A 193 0.92 1.41 -4.51
C PHE A 193 0.18 0.19 -5.11
N LYS A 194 -0.90 -0.26 -4.47
CA LYS A 194 -1.79 -1.33 -4.97
C LYS A 194 -2.31 -1.00 -6.38
N ASN A 195 -2.76 0.23 -6.59
CA ASN A 195 -3.24 0.73 -7.89
C ASN A 195 -2.18 1.57 -8.60
N TYR A 196 -0.95 1.07 -8.70
CA TYR A 196 0.19 1.80 -9.24
C TYR A 196 -0.07 2.45 -10.60
N GLN A 197 -0.89 1.84 -11.46
CA GLN A 197 -1.23 2.35 -12.80
C GLN A 197 -1.91 3.72 -12.78
N ASP A 198 -2.67 4.01 -11.72
CA ASP A 198 -3.44 5.25 -11.57
C ASP A 198 -2.64 6.39 -10.93
N VAL A 199 -1.47 6.08 -10.36
CA VAL A 199 -0.68 7.04 -9.57
C VAL A 199 -0.17 8.16 -10.48
N LEU A 200 -0.37 9.41 -10.07
CA LEU A 200 0.07 10.57 -10.83
C LEU A 200 1.34 11.16 -10.25
N ILE A 201 2.41 11.10 -11.03
CA ILE A 201 3.76 11.39 -10.59
C ILE A 201 4.14 12.80 -11.05
N PRO A 202 4.22 13.78 -10.14
CA PRO A 202 4.76 15.09 -10.46
C PRO A 202 6.27 14.99 -10.64
N LEU A 203 6.78 15.52 -11.75
CA LEU A 203 8.20 15.61 -12.02
C LEU A 203 8.64 17.05 -12.18
N ASP A 204 9.76 17.38 -11.55
CA ASP A 204 10.55 18.55 -11.90
C ASP A 204 11.63 18.12 -12.89
N GLY A 205 11.45 18.45 -14.17
CA GLY A 205 12.35 18.08 -15.26
C GLY A 205 13.75 18.70 -15.15
N LYS A 206 13.99 19.58 -14.16
CA LYS A 206 15.29 20.17 -13.87
C LYS A 206 16.01 19.50 -12.70
N ALA A 207 15.31 18.70 -11.90
CA ALA A 207 15.88 18.12 -10.68
C ALA A 207 16.92 17.02 -10.97
N ALA A 208 16.66 16.20 -11.98
CA ALA A 208 17.56 15.14 -12.43
C ALA A 208 17.19 14.67 -13.84
N ARG A 209 18.07 13.86 -14.44
CA ARG A 209 17.77 13.13 -15.67
C ARG A 209 16.70 12.07 -15.41
N GLY A 210 15.57 12.17 -16.10
CA GLY A 210 14.44 11.27 -15.91
C GLY A 210 13.99 11.25 -14.44
N ILE A 211 13.97 10.07 -13.82
CA ILE A 211 13.58 9.89 -12.42
C ILE A 211 14.75 9.54 -11.49
N ARG A 212 16.00 9.85 -11.87
CA ARG A 212 17.21 9.57 -11.06
C ARG A 212 17.24 10.25 -9.69
N HIS A 213 16.47 11.33 -9.47
CA HIS A 213 16.35 11.96 -8.15
C HIS A 213 15.84 10.98 -7.06
N LEU A 214 15.27 9.84 -7.45
CA LEU A 214 14.79 8.78 -6.55
C LEU A 214 15.86 7.80 -6.11
N GLU A 215 17.06 7.79 -6.70
CA GLU A 215 18.12 6.79 -6.43
C GLU A 215 18.44 6.67 -4.93
N GLN A 216 18.57 7.80 -4.23
CA GLN A 216 18.86 7.80 -2.80
C GLN A 216 17.72 7.20 -1.97
N ALA A 217 16.48 7.60 -2.23
CA ALA A 217 15.31 7.10 -1.52
C ALA A 217 15.09 5.60 -1.80
N ARG A 218 15.31 5.18 -3.05
CA ARG A 218 15.30 3.79 -3.47
C ARG A 218 16.33 2.96 -2.72
N ALA A 219 17.59 3.42 -2.64
CA ALA A 219 18.65 2.69 -1.96
C ALA A 219 18.32 2.44 -0.48
N GLN A 220 17.76 3.44 0.21
CA GLN A 220 17.32 3.32 1.60
C GLN A 220 16.16 2.33 1.74
N PHE A 221 15.16 2.42 0.86
CA PHE A 221 14.00 1.52 0.88
C PHE A 221 14.41 0.06 0.62
N LEU A 222 15.24 -0.17 -0.41
CA LEU A 222 15.73 -1.51 -0.74
C LEU A 222 16.63 -2.08 0.36
N ALA A 223 17.46 -1.26 1.01
CA ALA A 223 18.25 -1.71 2.15
C ALA A 223 17.34 -2.23 3.28
N GLU A 224 16.24 -1.55 3.59
CA GLU A 224 15.28 -2.02 4.59
C GLU A 224 14.58 -3.31 4.15
N LEU A 225 14.09 -3.37 2.90
CA LEU A 225 13.45 -4.56 2.32
C LEU A 225 14.35 -5.80 2.40
N MET A 226 15.65 -5.64 2.10
CA MET A 226 16.62 -6.74 2.09
C MET A 226 17.10 -7.15 3.49
N THR A 227 17.26 -6.20 4.41
CA THR A 227 17.91 -6.45 5.72
C THR A 227 16.95 -6.62 6.88
N LYS A 228 15.70 -6.15 6.75
CA LYS A 228 14.70 -6.14 7.83
C LYS A 228 13.32 -6.57 7.30
N HIS A 229 12.34 -6.65 8.20
CA HIS A 229 10.93 -6.66 7.83
C HIS A 229 10.56 -5.30 7.25
N THR A 230 9.77 -5.28 6.18
CA THR A 230 9.37 -4.03 5.54
C THR A 230 8.39 -3.31 6.43
N THR A 231 8.75 -2.13 6.94
CA THR A 231 7.85 -1.38 7.82
C THR A 231 6.91 -0.49 7.02
N GLN A 232 5.72 -0.19 7.58
CA GLN A 232 4.82 0.83 7.03
C GLN A 232 5.54 2.18 6.86
N SER A 233 6.44 2.50 7.79
CA SER A 233 7.21 3.75 7.79
C SER A 233 8.08 3.88 6.53
N ALA A 234 8.77 2.81 6.14
CA ALA A 234 9.57 2.80 4.91
C ALA A 234 8.72 2.96 3.65
N ILE A 235 7.58 2.26 3.58
CA ILE A 235 6.63 2.36 2.47
C ILE A 235 6.12 3.80 2.30
N ILE A 236 5.67 4.45 3.39
CA ILE A 236 5.21 5.84 3.36
C ILE A 236 6.34 6.79 3.01
N LYS A 237 7.54 6.65 3.61
CA LYS A 237 8.69 7.50 3.28
C LYS A 237 9.03 7.44 1.80
N TYR A 238 9.03 6.24 1.23
CA TYR A 238 9.37 6.07 -0.18
C TYR A 238 8.28 6.63 -1.10
N ALA A 239 7.00 6.40 -0.77
CA ALA A 239 5.88 7.02 -1.49
C ALA A 239 5.92 8.56 -1.44
N LYS A 240 6.30 9.15 -0.30
CA LYS A 240 6.48 10.61 -0.16
C LYS A 240 7.65 11.12 -0.99
N ALA A 241 8.77 10.40 -1.04
CA ALA A 241 9.90 10.77 -1.88
C ALA A 241 9.52 10.90 -3.36
N LEU A 242 8.58 10.06 -3.82
CA LEU A 242 8.06 10.12 -5.19
C LEU A 242 7.04 11.26 -5.39
N LEU A 243 6.06 11.41 -4.50
CA LEU A 243 4.86 12.22 -4.78
C LEU A 243 4.77 13.55 -4.03
N ALA A 244 5.43 13.65 -2.87
CA ALA A 244 5.33 14.79 -1.95
C ALA A 244 6.63 14.96 -1.14
N PRO A 245 7.78 15.26 -1.79
CA PRO A 245 9.08 15.32 -1.13
C PRO A 245 9.13 16.39 -0.03
N GLY A 246 8.27 17.42 -0.08
CA GLY A 246 8.13 18.42 0.99
C GLY A 246 7.74 17.79 2.34
N LEU A 247 6.95 16.71 2.32
CA LEU A 247 6.50 15.97 3.51
C LEU A 247 7.56 15.01 4.08
N LEU A 248 8.76 14.95 3.51
CA LEU A 248 9.88 14.21 4.13
C LEU A 248 10.47 14.94 5.35
N ARG A 249 10.22 16.25 5.47
CA ARG A 249 10.76 17.09 6.55
C ARG A 249 9.89 17.13 7.81
N THR A 250 8.75 16.45 7.82
CA THR A 250 7.85 16.39 8.97
C THR A 250 8.46 15.59 10.11
N SER A 251 8.09 15.91 11.36
CA SER A 251 8.58 15.21 12.56
C SER A 251 8.10 13.76 12.64
N THR A 252 6.95 13.46 12.04
CA THR A 252 6.37 12.11 11.99
C THR A 252 6.30 11.59 10.55
N VAL A 253 6.12 10.27 10.42
CA VAL A 253 6.04 9.61 9.11
C VAL A 253 4.62 9.51 8.60
N GLY A 254 3.62 9.46 9.49
CA GLY A 254 2.21 9.27 9.17
C GLY A 254 1.86 7.85 8.66
N TYR A 255 0.63 7.68 8.20
CA TYR A 255 0.14 6.45 7.56
C TYR A 255 -0.41 6.68 6.14
N GLY A 256 -0.45 7.93 5.70
CA GLY A 256 -0.94 8.36 4.41
C GLY A 256 -0.68 9.85 4.26
N PHE A 257 -0.95 10.39 3.08
CA PHE A 257 -0.76 11.82 2.81
C PHE A 257 -1.60 12.31 1.64
N GLN A 258 -1.83 13.60 1.57
CA GLN A 258 -2.34 14.33 0.43
C GLN A 258 -1.19 15.06 -0.27
N TYR A 259 -1.26 15.13 -1.59
CA TYR A 259 -0.38 15.90 -2.45
C TYR A 259 -1.21 16.61 -3.54
N PRO A 260 -0.62 17.46 -4.41
CA PRO A 260 -1.39 18.27 -5.35
C PRO A 260 -2.39 17.48 -6.21
N GLN A 261 -2.08 16.23 -6.57
CA GLN A 261 -2.89 15.42 -7.48
C GLN A 261 -3.84 14.44 -6.79
N GLY A 262 -3.89 14.39 -5.46
CA GLY A 262 -4.86 13.57 -4.73
C GLY A 262 -4.35 13.12 -3.37
N SER A 263 -4.88 12.02 -2.87
CA SER A 263 -4.51 11.45 -1.59
C SER A 263 -3.99 10.02 -1.75
N VAL A 264 -3.06 9.65 -0.89
CA VAL A 264 -2.48 8.33 -0.76
C VAL A 264 -2.90 7.80 0.60
N LEU A 265 -3.72 6.75 0.60
CA LEU A 265 -4.33 6.14 1.78
C LEU A 265 -3.94 4.66 1.88
N PRO A 266 -4.07 4.01 3.05
CA PRO A 266 -3.91 2.56 3.14
C PRO A 266 -4.87 1.81 2.21
N ALA A 267 -4.35 0.84 1.45
CA ALA A 267 -5.13 0.18 0.38
C ALA A 267 -6.19 -0.81 0.89
N PHE A 268 -6.22 -1.14 2.17
CA PHE A 268 -7.31 -1.94 2.76
C PHE A 268 -8.67 -1.21 2.70
N LEU A 269 -8.67 0.13 2.57
CA LEU A 269 -9.89 0.94 2.51
C LEU A 269 -10.70 0.77 1.22
N SER A 270 -10.10 0.15 0.20
CA SER A 270 -10.77 -0.06 -1.08
C SER A 270 -11.61 -1.34 -1.14
N GLY A 271 -11.66 -2.10 -0.03
CA GLY A 271 -12.31 -3.39 0.06
C GLY A 271 -11.60 -4.50 -0.73
N GLY A 272 -12.17 -5.71 -0.64
CA GLY A 272 -11.60 -6.89 -1.29
C GLY A 272 -10.40 -7.46 -0.52
N PRO A 273 -9.54 -8.27 -1.17
CA PRO A 273 -8.34 -8.81 -0.54
C PRO A 273 -7.46 -7.69 0.00
N THR A 274 -7.18 -7.73 1.31
CA THR A 274 -6.45 -6.64 1.97
C THR A 274 -4.94 -6.86 1.93
N PRO A 275 -4.19 -5.85 1.44
CA PRO A 275 -2.74 -5.82 1.57
C PRO A 275 -2.33 -5.49 3.01
N LEU A 276 -1.12 -5.86 3.39
CA LEU A 276 -0.50 -5.55 4.67
C LEU A 276 0.00 -4.09 4.73
N HIS A 277 0.83 -3.68 3.76
CA HIS A 277 1.47 -2.36 3.77
C HIS A 277 1.11 -1.47 2.59
N LEU A 278 0.58 -2.02 1.49
CA LEU A 278 0.33 -1.25 0.28
C LEU A 278 -0.62 -0.07 0.52
N LEU A 279 -0.34 0.99 -0.23
CA LEU A 279 -1.09 2.22 -0.30
C LEU A 279 -1.93 2.23 -1.57
N GLN A 280 -2.88 3.14 -1.62
CA GLN A 280 -3.69 3.40 -2.79
C GLN A 280 -3.78 4.90 -3.02
N TYR A 281 -3.53 5.28 -4.27
CA TYR A 281 -3.84 6.60 -4.75
C TYR A 281 -5.34 6.75 -5.00
N VAL A 282 -5.92 7.83 -4.50
CA VAL A 282 -7.30 8.22 -4.74
C VAL A 282 -7.34 9.69 -5.18
N PRO A 283 -8.09 10.05 -6.24
CA PRO A 283 -8.19 11.40 -6.77
C PRO A 283 -9.13 12.26 -5.91
N VAL A 284 -8.83 12.36 -4.61
CA VAL A 284 -9.61 13.14 -3.64
C VAL A 284 -8.70 14.03 -2.81
N LYS A 285 -9.24 15.16 -2.36
CA LYS A 285 -8.62 16.00 -1.32
C LYS A 285 -9.51 16.04 -0.09
N PHE A 286 -8.89 15.92 1.09
CA PHE A 286 -9.53 16.09 2.38
C PHE A 286 -9.34 17.51 2.92
N ASP A 287 -8.25 18.18 2.55
CA ASP A 287 -7.98 19.57 2.90
C ASP A 287 -7.81 20.41 1.63
N GLU A 288 -8.74 21.32 1.38
CA GLU A 288 -8.66 22.26 0.24
C GLU A 288 -7.65 23.38 0.47
N THR A 289 -7.25 23.64 1.72
CA THR A 289 -6.40 24.78 2.09
C THR A 289 -4.92 24.51 1.93
N SER A 290 -4.51 23.24 1.87
CA SER A 290 -3.11 22.83 1.73
C SER A 290 -2.92 21.88 0.55
N SER A 291 -1.86 22.10 -0.22
CA SER A 291 -1.47 21.21 -1.32
C SER A 291 -0.88 19.89 -0.82
N GLU A 292 -0.16 19.93 0.31
CA GLU A 292 0.48 18.77 0.92
C GLU A 292 0.02 18.64 2.38
N VAL A 293 -0.46 17.46 2.75
CA VAL A 293 -0.92 17.17 4.12
C VAL A 293 -0.49 15.76 4.50
N LEU A 294 0.16 15.62 5.64
CA LEU A 294 0.44 14.33 6.26
C LEU A 294 -0.76 13.88 7.09
N PHE A 295 -1.20 12.63 6.89
CA PHE A 295 -2.21 12.01 7.74
C PHE A 295 -1.53 11.18 8.82
N ASP A 296 -1.78 11.55 10.07
CA ASP A 296 -1.04 11.06 11.22
C ASP A 296 -1.93 10.34 12.24
N TYR A 297 -1.30 9.48 13.04
CA TYR A 297 -1.98 8.68 14.04
C TYR A 297 -2.49 9.53 15.20
N GLN A 298 -3.66 9.19 15.75
CA GLN A 298 -4.09 9.73 17.04
C GLN A 298 -3.07 9.47 18.15
N PHE A 299 -2.56 8.24 18.22
CA PHE A 299 -1.50 7.86 19.14
C PHE A 299 -0.25 7.52 18.32
N GLN A 300 0.82 8.30 18.44
CA GLN A 300 2.08 8.02 17.71
C GLN A 300 2.67 6.70 18.13
N ASP A 301 2.77 6.49 19.44
CA ASP A 301 3.10 5.23 20.06
C ASP A 301 1.84 4.68 20.75
N TYR A 302 1.42 3.47 20.38
CA TYR A 302 0.23 2.86 20.99
C TYR A 302 0.53 2.22 22.34
N TYR A 303 1.79 1.93 22.66
CA TYR A 303 2.17 1.40 23.98
C TYR A 303 1.94 2.42 25.10
N SER A 304 1.98 3.71 24.75
CA SER A 304 1.69 4.83 25.66
C SER A 304 0.26 5.37 25.54
N ALA A 305 -0.61 4.75 24.72
CA ALA A 305 -1.99 5.16 24.63
C ALA A 305 -2.75 4.84 25.93
N PRO A 306 -3.72 5.66 26.37
CA PRO A 306 -4.55 5.33 27.53
C PRO A 306 -5.29 4.00 27.33
N HIS A 307 -5.18 3.10 28.30
CA HIS A 307 -5.87 1.82 28.29
C HIS A 307 -7.24 1.95 28.97
N LEU A 308 -8.29 1.62 28.23
CA LEU A 308 -9.67 1.69 28.70
C LEU A 308 -10.24 0.28 28.80
N GLU A 309 -11.03 0.02 29.83
CA GLU A 309 -11.69 -1.28 29.96
C GLU A 309 -12.74 -1.44 28.84
N ILE A 310 -12.81 -2.61 28.20
CA ILE A 310 -13.90 -2.94 27.29
C ILE A 310 -15.27 -2.86 28.03
N PRO A 311 -16.38 -2.47 27.37
CA PRO A 311 -17.70 -2.50 28.00
C PRO A 311 -18.05 -3.89 28.58
N SER A 312 -19.02 -3.91 29.50
CA SER A 312 -19.53 -5.17 30.04
C SER A 312 -20.15 -6.01 28.93
N GLY A 313 -19.71 -7.26 28.82
CA GLY A 313 -20.29 -8.25 27.91
C GLY A 313 -21.03 -9.35 28.68
N VAL A 314 -21.60 -10.29 27.94
CA VAL A 314 -22.30 -11.46 28.48
C VAL A 314 -21.29 -12.59 28.63
N ALA A 315 -21.07 -13.06 29.86
CA ALA A 315 -20.26 -14.25 30.10
C ALA A 315 -21.01 -15.48 29.60
N THR A 316 -20.39 -16.22 28.70
CA THR A 316 -20.98 -17.41 28.09
C THR A 316 -20.37 -18.61 28.77
N ALA A 317 -20.82 -18.91 29.99
CA ALA A 317 -20.28 -20.00 30.79
C ALA A 317 -20.47 -21.39 30.14
N GLU A 318 -21.42 -21.53 29.21
CA GLU A 318 -21.87 -22.83 28.69
C GLU A 318 -22.44 -22.73 27.25
N LEU A 319 -22.00 -21.77 26.43
CA LEU A 319 -22.36 -21.85 25.01
C LEU A 319 -21.55 -22.97 24.37
N ASP A 320 -22.24 -23.87 23.68
CA ASP A 320 -21.61 -24.91 22.86
C ASP A 320 -20.76 -24.23 21.77
N GLN A 321 -19.48 -24.02 22.07
CA GLN A 321 -18.54 -23.23 21.26
C GLN A 321 -18.38 -23.78 19.85
N GLN A 322 -18.82 -25.03 19.61
CA GLN A 322 -18.81 -25.70 18.31
C GLN A 322 -20.03 -25.34 17.43
N ASN A 323 -21.13 -24.88 18.02
CA ASN A 323 -22.40 -24.64 17.32
C ASN A 323 -22.82 -23.16 17.28
N LEU A 324 -21.98 -22.26 17.80
CA LEU A 324 -22.16 -20.82 17.69
C LEU A 324 -21.76 -20.33 16.31
N SER A 325 -22.59 -19.47 15.72
CA SER A 325 -22.26 -18.71 14.52
C SER A 325 -22.38 -17.21 14.77
N ALA A 326 -21.59 -16.41 14.07
CA ALA A 326 -21.67 -14.95 14.16
C ALA A 326 -23.10 -14.44 13.87
N ALA A 327 -23.81 -15.07 12.93
CA ALA A 327 -25.18 -14.69 12.57
C ALA A 327 -26.19 -14.85 13.72
N GLN A 328 -25.98 -15.81 14.62
CA GLN A 328 -26.83 -16.03 15.79
C GLN A 328 -26.56 -15.04 16.93
N LEU A 329 -25.37 -14.42 16.94
CA LEU A 329 -24.93 -13.51 18.00
C LEU A 329 -25.00 -12.03 17.60
N THR A 330 -25.39 -11.72 16.36
CA THR A 330 -25.42 -10.34 15.86
C THR A 330 -26.80 -9.73 16.08
N GLU A 331 -26.92 -8.77 17.00
CA GLU A 331 -27.98 -7.75 16.89
C GLU A 331 -27.60 -6.82 15.73
N ILE A 332 -28.39 -6.83 14.65
CA ILE A 332 -28.02 -6.19 13.39
C ILE A 332 -28.20 -4.66 13.50
N SER A 333 -27.23 -3.97 14.11
CA SER A 333 -27.07 -2.53 13.94
C SER A 333 -26.49 -2.25 12.57
N ARG A 334 -27.34 -2.01 11.57
CA ARG A 334 -26.90 -1.74 10.20
C ARG A 334 -26.31 -0.34 10.09
N VAL A 335 -25.17 -0.24 9.40
CA VAL A 335 -24.58 1.04 9.03
C VAL A 335 -25.40 1.63 7.87
N HIS A 336 -26.01 2.80 8.08
CA HIS A 336 -26.74 3.53 7.04
C HIS A 336 -25.86 4.54 6.31
N SER A 337 -24.78 5.00 6.95
CA SER A 337 -23.83 5.93 6.34
C SER A 337 -22.41 5.71 6.83
N SER A 338 -21.46 5.84 5.91
CA SER A 338 -20.04 5.77 6.19
C SER A 338 -19.27 6.85 5.43
N SER A 339 -18.32 7.49 6.10
CA SER A 339 -17.47 8.50 5.47
C SER A 339 -16.11 8.60 6.16
N VAL A 340 -15.10 9.03 5.41
CA VAL A 340 -13.82 9.47 5.95
C VAL A 340 -13.78 10.99 5.94
N GLY A 341 -13.51 11.59 7.10
CA GLY A 341 -13.46 13.04 7.25
C GLY A 341 -12.22 13.51 7.99
N LEU A 342 -11.79 14.73 7.66
CA LEU A 342 -10.71 15.42 8.38
C LEU A 342 -11.16 15.78 9.80
N VAL A 343 -10.29 15.60 10.78
CA VAL A 343 -10.49 16.16 12.12
C VAL A 343 -10.39 17.69 12.02
N PRO A 344 -11.38 18.44 12.53
CA PRO A 344 -11.34 19.90 12.52
C PRO A 344 -10.09 20.43 13.23
N SER A 345 -9.40 21.38 12.60
CA SER A 345 -8.28 22.13 13.19
C SER A 345 -8.48 23.62 12.91
N SER A 346 -8.16 24.46 13.88
CA SER A 346 -8.26 25.93 13.77
C SER A 346 -7.16 26.53 12.89
N HIS A 347 -6.14 25.74 12.51
CA HIS A 347 -4.98 26.22 11.77
C HIS A 347 -4.69 25.35 10.56
N ALA A 348 -4.23 25.98 9.47
CA ALA A 348 -3.63 25.28 8.35
C ALA A 348 -2.37 24.57 8.86
N GLN A 349 -2.46 23.26 9.02
CA GLN A 349 -1.37 22.41 9.48
C GLN A 349 -1.07 21.39 8.39
N SER A 350 0.21 21.22 8.10
CA SER A 350 0.72 20.17 7.21
C SER A 350 0.58 18.77 7.81
N ILE A 351 0.16 18.64 9.07
CA ILE A 351 -0.13 17.37 9.73
C ILE A 351 -1.58 17.39 10.21
N ARG A 352 -2.37 16.39 9.82
CA ARG A 352 -3.78 16.25 10.15
C ARG A 352 -4.14 14.81 10.48
N GLN A 353 -5.34 14.61 11.01
CA GLN A 353 -5.90 13.29 11.30
C GLN A 353 -7.15 13.07 10.45
N LEU A 354 -7.36 11.82 10.03
CA LEU A 354 -8.60 11.39 9.38
C LEU A 354 -9.36 10.46 10.32
N GLN A 355 -10.68 10.55 10.29
CA GLN A 355 -11.56 9.68 11.06
C GLN A 355 -12.54 8.98 10.13
N LEU A 356 -12.72 7.68 10.37
CA LEU A 356 -13.88 6.94 9.89
C LEU A 356 -15.09 7.36 10.73
N ARG A 357 -16.18 7.78 10.07
CA ARG A 357 -17.43 8.20 10.67
C ARG A 357 -18.53 7.27 10.21
N LEU A 358 -19.18 6.61 11.17
CA LEU A 358 -20.27 5.68 10.93
C LEU A 358 -21.58 6.25 11.51
N GLY A 359 -22.65 6.13 10.75
CA GLY A 359 -24.02 6.35 11.21
C GLY A 359 -24.80 5.03 11.17
N PHE A 360 -25.49 4.73 12.26
CA PHE A 360 -26.29 3.51 12.41
C PHE A 360 -27.80 3.82 12.30
N ASP A 361 -28.61 2.82 11.95
CA ASP A 361 -30.06 2.96 11.78
C ASP A 361 -30.79 3.46 13.03
N ASP A 362 -30.24 3.19 14.22
CA ASP A 362 -30.74 3.66 15.51
C ASP A 362 -30.43 5.15 15.79
N GLY A 363 -29.82 5.85 14.83
CA GLY A 363 -29.43 7.25 14.91
C GLY A 363 -28.11 7.50 15.61
N LYS A 364 -27.45 6.47 16.14
CA LYS A 364 -26.14 6.60 16.79
C LYS A 364 -25.03 6.87 15.78
N ARG A 365 -23.96 7.48 16.27
CA ARG A 365 -22.80 7.85 15.47
C ARG A 365 -21.51 7.49 16.18
N THR A 366 -20.61 6.88 15.43
CA THR A 366 -19.27 6.52 15.92
C THR A 366 -18.21 7.19 15.07
N VAL A 367 -17.14 7.62 15.72
CA VAL A 367 -15.93 8.11 15.06
C VAL A 367 -14.71 7.33 15.54
N VAL A 368 -13.86 6.91 14.60
CA VAL A 368 -12.63 6.15 14.88
C VAL A 368 -11.48 6.73 14.07
N ASP A 369 -10.31 6.90 14.70
CA ASP A 369 -9.09 7.35 14.03
C ASP A 369 -8.66 6.34 12.95
N LEU A 370 -8.55 6.80 11.72
CA LEU A 370 -8.17 5.96 10.58
C LEU A 370 -6.73 5.43 10.72
N GLY A 371 -5.86 6.19 11.39
CA GLY A 371 -4.51 5.74 11.71
C GLY A 371 -4.52 4.54 12.66
N GLN A 372 -5.35 4.56 13.70
CA GLN A 372 -5.51 3.40 14.59
C GLN A 372 -6.13 2.22 13.85
N ILE A 373 -7.11 2.41 12.97
CA ILE A 373 -7.64 1.32 12.12
C ILE A 373 -6.51 0.68 11.31
N ALA A 374 -5.70 1.50 10.64
CA ALA A 374 -4.57 1.01 9.85
C ALA A 374 -3.54 0.26 10.71
N ARG A 375 -3.35 0.68 11.96
CA ARG A 375 -2.48 -0.01 12.91
C ARG A 375 -3.09 -1.35 13.34
N GLY A 376 -4.35 -1.35 13.80
CA GLY A 376 -5.06 -2.56 14.20
C GLY A 376 -5.10 -3.60 13.10
N HIS A 377 -5.38 -3.19 11.86
CA HIS A 377 -5.33 -4.07 10.68
C HIS A 377 -3.97 -4.78 10.54
N ARG A 378 -2.86 -4.03 10.59
CA ARG A 378 -1.51 -4.62 10.45
C ARG A 378 -1.17 -5.60 11.56
N TYR A 379 -1.51 -5.29 12.80
CA TYR A 379 -1.17 -6.10 13.98
C TYR A 379 -2.21 -7.17 14.32
N SER A 380 -3.36 -7.19 13.66
CA SER A 380 -4.37 -8.25 13.80
C SER A 380 -3.85 -9.61 13.30
N TYR A 381 -4.45 -10.69 13.77
CA TYR A 381 -4.15 -12.06 13.35
C TYR A 381 -5.34 -12.67 12.64
N MET A 382 -5.09 -13.42 11.56
CA MET A 382 -6.14 -14.21 10.91
C MET A 382 -6.20 -15.60 11.55
N ALA A 383 -7.39 -16.07 11.93
CA ALA A 383 -7.58 -17.38 12.54
C ALA A 383 -7.50 -18.51 11.49
N LEU A 384 -6.29 -18.97 11.17
CA LEU A 384 -6.01 -20.00 10.16
C LEU A 384 -6.17 -21.43 10.71
N GLU A 385 -6.77 -22.32 9.90
CA GLU A 385 -6.64 -23.76 10.10
C GLU A 385 -5.16 -24.14 9.99
N SER A 386 -4.62 -24.78 11.03
CA SER A 386 -3.20 -25.14 11.10
C SER A 386 -2.88 -26.21 10.06
N SER A 387 -2.48 -25.77 8.87
CA SER A 387 -1.78 -26.58 7.86
C SER A 387 -0.92 -25.70 6.95
N ALA A 388 -0.22 -24.70 7.50
CA ALA A 388 1.03 -24.15 6.95
C ALA A 388 1.58 -22.99 7.80
N ALA A 389 2.85 -23.15 8.20
CA ALA A 389 3.85 -22.11 8.47
C ALA A 389 3.81 -21.30 9.78
N ASP A 390 4.86 -21.57 10.57
CA ASP A 390 5.44 -20.79 11.65
C ASP A 390 5.52 -19.27 11.39
N PRO A 391 5.29 -18.43 12.41
CA PRO A 391 5.87 -17.10 12.45
C PRO A 391 7.29 -17.18 13.02
N VAL A 392 8.29 -17.03 12.15
CA VAL A 392 9.69 -16.77 12.53
C VAL A 392 9.76 -15.45 13.29
N GLY A 393 10.08 -15.51 14.59
CA GLY A 393 10.41 -14.31 15.37
C GLY A 393 10.09 -14.34 16.85
N GLY A 394 10.35 -15.44 17.56
CA GLY A 394 10.33 -15.50 19.02
C GLY A 394 11.30 -16.55 19.51
N HIS A 395 12.44 -16.11 20.03
CA HIS A 395 13.39 -17.00 20.70
C HIS A 395 12.70 -17.78 21.83
N GLY A 396 12.72 -19.11 21.72
CA GLY A 396 12.70 -20.04 22.84
C GLY A 396 11.46 -20.01 23.74
N SER A 397 10.38 -20.63 23.30
CA SER A 397 9.57 -21.44 24.22
C SER A 397 9.68 -22.88 23.75
N SER A 398 10.61 -23.58 24.39
CA SER A 398 10.82 -25.01 24.32
C SER A 398 9.48 -25.75 24.38
N GLU A 399 9.41 -26.83 23.62
CA GLU A 399 8.54 -27.98 23.88
C GLU A 399 8.40 -28.20 25.39
N ARG A 400 7.27 -27.76 25.95
CA ARG A 400 6.78 -28.22 27.25
C ARG A 400 5.27 -28.17 27.20
N ASP A 401 4.71 -29.32 27.57
CA ASP A 401 3.32 -29.58 27.91
C ASP A 401 2.37 -29.91 26.75
N LEU A 402 2.70 -31.00 26.05
CA LEU A 402 1.75 -31.81 25.26
C LEU A 402 0.89 -32.77 26.11
N ASN A 403 0.73 -32.51 27.41
CA ASN A 403 -0.01 -33.41 28.32
C ASN A 403 -0.80 -32.66 29.41
N ASP A 404 -1.34 -31.48 29.10
CA ASP A 404 -2.39 -30.88 29.94
C ASP A 404 -3.75 -30.96 29.24
N THR A 405 -4.39 -32.13 29.37
CA THR A 405 -5.80 -32.36 29.02
C THR A 405 -6.78 -31.71 30.01
N SER A 406 -6.35 -30.70 30.77
CA SER A 406 -7.26 -29.78 31.48
C SER A 406 -7.33 -28.43 30.74
N THR A 407 -8.01 -28.42 29.59
CA THR A 407 -8.50 -27.18 28.98
C THR A 407 -9.52 -26.55 29.95
N GLN A 408 -9.03 -25.81 30.95
CA GLN A 408 -9.85 -24.80 31.63
C GLN A 408 -10.41 -23.90 30.54
N LEU A 409 -11.72 -23.99 30.32
CA LEU A 409 -12.48 -23.10 29.46
C LEU A 409 -12.16 -21.68 29.88
N LYS A 410 -11.28 -21.01 29.12
CA LYS A 410 -11.04 -19.58 29.31
C LYS A 410 -12.39 -18.89 29.20
N SER A 411 -12.73 -18.09 30.20
CA SER A 411 -14.01 -17.38 30.25
C SER A 411 -14.17 -16.60 28.94
N THR A 412 -15.20 -16.98 28.19
CA THR A 412 -15.56 -16.31 26.94
C THR A 412 -16.61 -15.26 27.29
N VAL A 413 -16.38 -14.04 26.84
CA VAL A 413 -17.30 -12.92 27.05
C VAL A 413 -17.68 -12.37 25.69
N VAL A 414 -18.98 -12.36 25.39
CA VAL A 414 -19.51 -11.81 24.14
C VAL A 414 -19.89 -10.36 24.35
N HIS A 415 -19.46 -9.48 23.45
CA HIS A 415 -19.69 -8.04 23.50
C HIS A 415 -20.51 -7.61 22.30
N ASP A 416 -21.42 -6.67 22.52
CA ASP A 416 -22.08 -5.98 21.43
C ASP A 416 -21.09 -5.02 20.72
N ALA A 417 -21.05 -5.08 19.39
CA ALA A 417 -20.13 -4.27 18.58
C ALA A 417 -20.44 -2.77 18.71
N ALA A 418 -21.72 -2.39 18.77
CA ALA A 418 -22.11 -0.99 18.91
C ALA A 418 -21.67 -0.43 20.27
N ALA A 419 -21.88 -1.17 21.35
CA ALA A 419 -21.41 -0.80 22.69
C ALA A 419 -19.88 -0.59 22.75
N VAL A 420 -19.10 -1.46 22.10
CA VAL A 420 -17.63 -1.32 22.00
C VAL A 420 -17.26 -0.04 21.25
N LEU A 421 -17.94 0.25 20.15
CA LEU A 421 -17.67 1.41 19.30
C LEU A 421 -18.12 2.74 19.94
N GLU A 422 -19.23 2.74 20.68
CA GLU A 422 -19.83 3.91 21.34
C GLU A 422 -18.96 4.48 22.47
N LYS A 423 -18.01 3.70 22.99
CA LYS A 423 -17.11 4.18 24.05
C LYS A 423 -16.35 5.42 23.57
N SER A 424 -16.76 6.57 24.10
CA SER A 424 -16.37 7.91 23.65
C SER A 424 -15.06 8.42 24.26
N GLU A 425 -14.54 7.71 25.25
CA GLU A 425 -13.28 8.02 25.91
C GLU A 425 -12.09 7.89 24.93
N LYS A 426 -11.09 8.75 25.11
CA LYS A 426 -9.87 8.73 24.28
C LYS A 426 -8.90 7.69 24.82
N GLY A 427 -8.84 6.53 24.19
CA GLY A 427 -7.91 5.46 24.51
C GLY A 427 -8.17 4.22 23.67
N LEU A 428 -7.37 3.19 23.90
CA LEU A 428 -7.52 1.87 23.28
C LEU A 428 -8.15 0.90 24.27
N LEU A 429 -9.10 0.10 23.81
CA LEU A 429 -9.84 -0.85 24.62
C LEU A 429 -9.00 -2.09 24.88
N THR A 430 -8.94 -2.48 26.14
CA THR A 430 -8.34 -3.72 26.65
C THR A 430 -9.23 -4.32 27.73
N ALA A 431 -8.86 -5.48 28.26
CA ALA A 431 -9.60 -6.13 29.33
C ALA A 431 -8.63 -6.56 30.44
N LYS A 432 -8.76 -5.93 31.62
CA LYS A 432 -7.87 -6.16 32.76
C LYS A 432 -7.98 -7.58 33.31
N ALA A 433 -9.16 -8.18 33.20
CA ALA A 433 -9.43 -9.53 33.68
C ALA A 433 -8.85 -10.64 32.78
N GLY A 434 -8.25 -10.28 31.63
CA GLY A 434 -7.84 -11.27 30.63
C GLY A 434 -9.06 -11.95 29.98
N GLY A 435 -8.86 -13.15 29.44
CA GLY A 435 -9.90 -13.96 28.79
C GLY A 435 -10.06 -13.73 27.29
N ILE A 436 -11.12 -14.33 26.74
CA ILE A 436 -11.47 -14.27 25.31
C ILE A 436 -12.72 -13.41 25.14
N HIS A 437 -12.57 -12.34 24.38
CA HIS A 437 -13.61 -11.35 24.16
C HIS A 437 -14.08 -11.44 22.71
N VAL A 438 -15.29 -11.94 22.50
CA VAL A 438 -15.86 -12.15 21.16
C VAL A 438 -16.77 -10.97 20.82
N ILE A 439 -16.54 -10.38 19.65
CA ILE A 439 -17.29 -9.23 19.13
C ILE A 439 -17.83 -9.63 17.75
N PRO A 440 -19.06 -10.18 17.69
CA PRO A 440 -19.68 -10.58 16.43
C PRO A 440 -20.08 -9.35 15.62
N THR A 441 -19.78 -9.37 14.34
CA THR A 441 -20.26 -8.39 13.36
C THR A 441 -20.20 -9.01 11.99
N VAL A 442 -21.22 -8.80 11.14
CA VAL A 442 -21.18 -9.21 9.73
C VAL A 442 -20.86 -8.05 8.79
N ASP A 443 -20.81 -6.83 9.31
CA ASP A 443 -20.48 -5.63 8.53
C ASP A 443 -18.96 -5.40 8.53
N PRO A 444 -18.29 -5.45 7.37
CA PRO A 444 -16.85 -5.26 7.29
C PRO A 444 -16.37 -3.89 7.75
N ILE A 445 -17.18 -2.84 7.59
CA ILE A 445 -16.77 -1.50 8.03
C ILE A 445 -16.80 -1.35 9.55
N VAL A 446 -17.69 -2.09 10.21
CA VAL A 446 -17.73 -2.22 11.66
C VAL A 446 -16.51 -2.99 12.15
N SER A 447 -16.11 -4.08 11.47
CA SER A 447 -14.86 -4.79 11.77
C SER A 447 -13.64 -3.86 11.70
N LEU A 448 -13.54 -3.03 10.66
CA LEU A 448 -12.47 -2.04 10.53
C LEU A 448 -12.53 -1.00 11.66
N ALA A 449 -13.71 -0.49 12.00
CA ALA A 449 -13.86 0.46 13.11
C ALA A 449 -13.42 -0.17 14.45
N LEU A 450 -13.73 -1.43 14.70
CA LEU A 450 -13.30 -2.17 15.89
C LEU A 450 -11.78 -2.29 15.97
N LEU A 451 -11.10 -2.56 14.85
CA LEU A 451 -9.64 -2.61 14.78
C LEU A 451 -8.98 -1.29 15.22
N GLY A 452 -9.64 -0.14 15.02
CA GLY A 452 -9.13 1.16 15.48
C GLY A 452 -9.48 1.50 16.93
N LYS A 453 -10.37 0.73 17.57
CA LYS A 453 -10.78 0.92 18.98
C LYS A 453 -10.06 -0.02 19.94
N LEU A 454 -9.76 -1.24 19.49
CA LEU A 454 -9.13 -2.27 20.30
C LEU A 454 -7.61 -2.08 20.38
N TYR A 455 -7.00 -2.52 21.47
CA TYR A 455 -5.55 -2.55 21.61
C TYR A 455 -4.93 -3.55 20.59
N PRO A 456 -3.99 -3.12 19.72
CA PRO A 456 -3.64 -3.87 18.50
C PRO A 456 -3.00 -5.26 18.66
N GLU A 457 -2.37 -5.57 19.80
CA GLU A 457 -1.42 -6.70 19.87
C GLU A 457 -2.03 -8.10 19.87
N ASN A 458 -3.33 -8.23 20.08
CA ASN A 458 -3.98 -9.53 20.23
C ASN A 458 -5.43 -9.53 19.75
N VAL A 459 -5.67 -8.85 18.62
CA VAL A 459 -6.95 -8.88 17.91
C VAL A 459 -6.90 -9.97 16.85
N ILE A 460 -7.89 -10.86 16.87
CA ILE A 460 -8.05 -11.99 15.95
C ILE A 460 -9.25 -11.72 15.05
N LEU A 461 -9.05 -11.90 13.75
CA LEU A 461 -10.05 -11.87 12.70
C LEU A 461 -10.50 -13.32 12.45
N LEU A 462 -11.78 -13.59 12.69
CA LEU A 462 -12.41 -14.90 12.50
C LEU A 462 -13.52 -14.78 11.45
N PRO A 463 -13.44 -15.50 10.31
CA PRO A 463 -14.52 -15.52 9.34
C PRO A 463 -15.84 -16.06 9.90
N GLN A 464 -16.94 -15.67 9.28
CA GLN A 464 -18.29 -16.03 9.72
C GLN A 464 -18.52 -17.54 9.83
N ASP A 465 -17.94 -18.30 8.90
CA ASP A 465 -18.16 -19.74 8.75
C ASP A 465 -17.21 -20.58 9.63
N GLU A 466 -16.34 -19.93 10.41
CA GLU A 466 -15.29 -20.58 11.19
C GLU A 466 -15.61 -20.68 12.68
N GLY A 467 -15.06 -21.71 13.33
CA GLY A 467 -15.25 -21.97 14.76
C GLY A 467 -14.33 -21.16 15.68
N LEU A 468 -14.82 -20.84 16.88
CA LEU A 468 -14.07 -20.07 17.89
C LEU A 468 -12.77 -20.77 18.34
N ASN A 469 -12.68 -22.09 18.19
CA ASN A 469 -11.49 -22.90 18.47
C ASN A 469 -10.27 -22.46 17.64
N LEU A 470 -10.46 -21.99 16.40
CA LEU A 470 -9.37 -21.45 15.58
C LEU A 470 -8.84 -20.15 16.16
N ALA A 471 -9.73 -19.28 16.64
CA ALA A 471 -9.34 -18.03 17.27
C ALA A 471 -8.58 -18.23 18.60
N GLN A 472 -8.88 -19.30 19.34
CA GLN A 472 -8.15 -19.65 20.56
C GLN A 472 -6.66 -19.93 20.30
N ARG A 473 -6.34 -20.56 19.16
CA ARG A 473 -4.98 -20.92 18.75
C ARG A 473 -4.25 -19.79 18.02
N ALA A 474 -5.00 -18.82 17.48
CA ALA A 474 -4.45 -17.67 16.77
C ALA A 474 -3.94 -16.57 17.72
N GLY A 475 -3.08 -15.70 17.19
CA GLY A 475 -2.54 -14.56 17.92
C GLY A 475 -1.40 -14.89 18.87
N LYS A 476 -1.05 -13.94 19.73
CA LYS A 476 -0.04 -14.17 20.77
C LYS A 476 -0.66 -15.03 21.88
N GLY A 477 0.15 -15.87 22.53
CA GLY A 477 -0.31 -16.76 23.61
C GLY A 477 -0.74 -16.04 24.91
N PHE A 478 -0.71 -14.71 24.93
CA PHE A 478 -1.06 -13.88 26.09
C PHE A 478 -2.53 -13.41 26.03
N GLU A 479 -3.02 -12.82 27.12
CA GLU A 479 -4.37 -12.29 27.26
C GLU A 479 -4.35 -10.77 27.53
N PRO A 480 -5.43 -10.03 27.23
CA PRO A 480 -6.71 -10.49 26.67
C PRO A 480 -6.66 -10.76 25.16
N LYS A 481 -7.52 -11.66 24.67
CA LYS A 481 -7.73 -11.92 23.22
C LYS A 481 -9.05 -11.30 22.77
N PHE A 482 -9.02 -10.49 21.72
CA PHE A 482 -10.24 -9.94 21.11
C PHE A 482 -10.51 -10.63 19.78
N VAL A 483 -11.68 -11.23 19.61
CA VAL A 483 -12.08 -11.94 18.39
C VAL A 483 -13.16 -11.14 17.69
N ILE A 484 -12.84 -10.55 16.53
CA ILE A 484 -13.84 -9.95 15.64
C ILE A 484 -14.34 -11.07 14.73
N TRP A 485 -15.62 -11.45 14.88
CA TRP A 485 -16.18 -12.64 14.24
C TRP A 485 -17.24 -12.27 13.20
N GLY A 486 -16.97 -12.60 11.93
CA GLY A 486 -17.95 -12.54 10.83
C GLY A 486 -17.59 -11.57 9.71
N GLY A 487 -17.25 -10.33 10.04
CA GLY A 487 -17.12 -9.23 9.08
C GLY A 487 -15.77 -9.20 8.36
N VAL A 488 -15.25 -10.39 8.09
CA VAL A 488 -14.02 -10.67 7.34
C VAL A 488 -14.19 -12.05 6.68
N LYS A 489 -13.71 -12.20 5.45
CA LYS A 489 -13.65 -13.49 4.75
C LYS A 489 -12.23 -13.89 4.46
N TRP A 490 -12.03 -15.16 4.10
CA TRP A 490 -10.76 -15.64 3.58
C TRP A 490 -10.33 -14.90 2.30
N GLY A 491 -9.05 -14.56 2.21
CA GLY A 491 -8.42 -13.99 1.01
C GLY A 491 -7.39 -12.91 1.32
N GLY A 492 -6.40 -12.73 0.43
CA GLY A 492 -5.29 -11.80 0.70
C GLY A 492 -4.46 -12.21 1.93
N LEU A 493 -3.62 -11.28 2.44
CA LEU A 493 -2.74 -11.55 3.59
C LEU A 493 -3.46 -11.40 4.94
N LYS A 494 -4.54 -10.62 5.00
CA LYS A 494 -5.27 -10.27 6.23
C LYS A 494 -6.79 -10.41 6.08
N GLY A 495 -7.24 -11.21 5.13
CA GLY A 495 -8.66 -11.38 4.84
C GLY A 495 -9.21 -10.37 3.84
N VAL A 496 -10.49 -10.56 3.53
CA VAL A 496 -11.32 -9.72 2.67
C VAL A 496 -12.33 -9.01 3.54
N PHE A 497 -12.33 -7.68 3.51
CA PHE A 497 -13.34 -6.82 4.13
C PHE A 497 -14.27 -6.30 3.04
#